data_AF-A0A9W8HRA4-F1
#
_entry.id   AF-A0A9W8HRA4-F1
#
_cell.length_a   1.000
_cell.length_b   1.000
_cell.length_c   1.000
_cell.angle_alpha   90.00
_cell.angle_beta   90.00
_cell.angle_gamma   90.00
#
_symmetry.space_group_name_H-M   'P 1'
#
loop_
_entity.id
_entity.type
_entity.pdbx_description
1 polymer ?
#
loop_
_entity_poly.entity_id
_entity_poly.type
_entity_poly.pdbx_seq_one_letter_code
_entity_poly.pdbx_strand_id
1 'polypeptide(L)'
;ITKDSCEEYVKCGACALDDRCNWSPGSGICALKTSSLYDDLTDICESRTAQEKSGTWLALASLIFYVAMYAVGLGNLPWLIQSEIFGQGIRSKAGSIATATNWTSNFIVSVTFLTMTLHITASGTFWLYAGIMLLGLLFVFFMVPETKGLKLEDVQKLFVGNGLPYRAQAAAAPKNSDDSRSNSSELASGLLEETSEAHS
;
A
#
# COMPACT_ATOMS: atom_id res chain seq x y z
N ILE A 1 16.44 4.80 29.74
CA ILE A 1 15.90 4.03 30.89
C ILE A 1 17.01 3.09 31.30
N THR A 2 17.79 3.48 32.31
CA THR A 2 18.81 2.62 32.91
C THR A 2 18.11 1.60 33.80
N LYS A 3 18.52 0.34 33.71
CA LYS A 3 18.02 -0.75 34.56
C LYS A 3 18.74 -0.73 35.91
N ASP A 4 18.09 -1.32 36.91
CA ASP A 4 18.63 -1.39 38.28
C ASP A 4 19.76 -2.44 38.37
N SER A 5 19.73 -3.46 37.51
CA SER A 5 20.75 -4.50 37.40
C SER A 5 21.24 -4.66 35.96
N CYS A 6 22.52 -4.94 35.78
CA CYS A 6 23.11 -5.17 34.45
C CYS A 6 22.55 -6.44 33.78
N GLU A 7 22.15 -7.44 34.58
CA GLU A 7 21.61 -8.72 34.10
C GLU A 7 20.25 -8.58 33.38
N GLU A 8 19.53 -7.48 33.59
CA GLU A 8 18.30 -7.19 32.83
C GLU A 8 18.58 -6.78 31.37
N TYR A 9 19.80 -6.41 31.02
CA TYR A 9 20.15 -6.05 29.65
C TYR A 9 20.39 -7.30 28.81
N VAL A 10 19.34 -7.72 28.10
CA VAL A 10 19.39 -8.88 27.18
C VAL A 10 20.20 -8.59 25.90
N LYS A 11 20.39 -7.31 25.54
CA LYS A 11 21.09 -6.89 24.32
C LYS A 11 22.42 -6.23 24.66
N CYS A 12 23.49 -6.69 24.01
CA CYS A 12 24.83 -6.13 24.15
C CYS A 12 24.88 -4.61 23.95
N GLY A 13 24.21 -4.09 22.91
CA GLY A 13 24.19 -2.65 22.64
C GLY A 13 23.47 -1.81 23.71
N ALA A 14 22.50 -2.37 24.43
CA ALA A 14 21.87 -1.68 25.56
C ALA A 14 22.74 -1.76 26.83
N CYS A 15 23.45 -2.88 27.01
CA CYS A 15 24.41 -3.09 28.08
C CYS A 15 25.61 -2.12 27.99
N ALA A 16 26.21 -1.98 26.81
CA ALA A 16 27.37 -1.12 26.57
C ALA A 16 27.08 0.39 26.69
N LEU A 17 25.80 0.78 26.77
CA LEU A 17 25.39 2.17 27.02
C LEU A 17 25.33 2.51 28.51
N ASP A 18 25.40 1.54 29.41
CA ASP A 18 25.44 1.75 30.86
C ASP A 18 26.89 1.68 31.36
N ASP A 19 27.43 2.80 31.83
CA ASP A 19 28.84 2.93 32.23
C ASP A 19 29.28 1.94 33.33
N ARG A 20 28.32 1.40 34.09
CA ARG A 20 28.54 0.45 35.18
C ARG A 20 28.69 -1.00 34.70
N CYS A 21 28.17 -1.29 33.50
CA CYS A 21 28.08 -2.63 32.95
C CYS A 21 29.14 -2.86 31.86
N ASN A 22 29.47 -4.12 31.61
CA ASN A 22 30.26 -4.53 30.44
C ASN A 22 29.78 -5.92 29.96
N TRP A 23 30.10 -6.29 28.73
CA TRP A 23 29.57 -7.49 28.07
C TRP A 23 30.62 -8.61 28.00
N SER A 24 30.21 -9.86 28.27
CA SER A 24 31.03 -11.04 27.97
C SER A 24 30.60 -11.66 26.63
N PRO A 25 31.46 -11.66 25.60
CA PRO A 25 31.17 -12.30 24.32
C PRO A 25 31.04 -13.82 24.42
N GLY A 26 31.83 -14.45 25.31
CA GLY A 26 31.87 -15.90 25.48
C GLY A 26 30.60 -16.47 26.11
N SER A 27 30.01 -15.74 27.06
CA SER A 27 28.80 -16.17 27.79
C SER A 27 27.52 -15.45 27.34
N GLY A 28 27.63 -14.36 26.58
CA GLY A 28 26.49 -13.63 26.02
C GLY A 28 25.62 -12.94 27.06
N ILE A 29 26.22 -12.55 28.19
CA ILE A 29 25.55 -11.87 29.31
C ILE A 29 26.13 -10.49 29.55
N CYS A 30 25.30 -9.60 30.07
CA CYS A 30 25.68 -8.29 30.57
C CYS A 30 25.91 -8.37 32.08
N ALA A 31 27.08 -7.95 32.56
CA ALA A 31 27.43 -8.00 33.97
C ALA A 31 28.12 -6.70 34.42
N LEU A 32 28.18 -6.48 35.74
CA LEU A 32 28.89 -5.34 36.31
C LEU A 32 30.40 -5.47 36.05
N LYS A 33 31.06 -4.32 35.81
CA LYS A 33 32.53 -4.23 35.72
C LYS A 33 33.25 -4.75 36.95
N THR A 34 32.58 -4.85 38.10
CA THR A 34 33.13 -5.36 39.36
C THR A 34 32.83 -6.84 39.61
N SER A 35 32.15 -7.53 38.68
CA SER A 35 31.82 -8.94 38.83
C SER A 35 33.08 -9.82 38.68
N SER A 36 33.07 -11.01 39.29
CA SER A 36 34.15 -12.00 39.20
C SER A 36 34.41 -12.54 37.79
N LEU A 37 33.60 -12.12 36.82
CA LEU A 37 33.75 -12.44 35.40
C LEU A 37 34.64 -11.42 34.67
N TYR A 38 35.15 -10.37 35.35
CA TYR A 38 35.83 -9.21 34.74
C TYR A 38 36.89 -9.55 33.70
N ASP A 39 37.66 -10.63 33.91
CA ASP A 39 38.71 -11.06 32.97
C ASP A 39 38.18 -11.53 31.60
N ASP A 40 36.87 -11.81 31.47
CA ASP A 40 36.17 -12.20 30.23
C ASP A 40 35.21 -11.11 29.71
N LEU A 41 35.17 -9.93 30.36
CA LEU A 41 34.36 -8.80 29.91
C LEU A 41 35.18 -7.91 28.96
N THR A 42 34.62 -7.62 27.78
CA THR A 42 35.24 -6.73 26.79
C THR A 42 34.24 -5.69 26.31
N ASP A 43 34.71 -4.46 26.06
CA ASP A 43 33.89 -3.41 25.40
C ASP A 43 33.46 -3.79 23.96
N ILE A 44 34.00 -4.90 23.44
CA ILE A 44 33.70 -5.39 22.11
C ILE A 44 32.41 -6.19 22.18
N CYS A 45 31.30 -5.51 21.90
CA CYS A 45 30.08 -6.16 21.45
C CYS A 45 30.35 -6.83 20.10
N GLU A 46 30.89 -8.06 20.11
CA GLU A 46 30.84 -8.95 18.96
C GLU A 46 29.39 -9.35 18.77
N SER A 47 28.64 -8.45 18.13
CA SER A 47 27.30 -8.70 17.65
C SER A 47 27.35 -10.01 16.88
N ARG A 48 26.47 -10.97 17.21
CA ARG A 48 26.24 -12.19 16.41
C ARG A 48 25.67 -11.77 15.04
N THR A 49 26.49 -11.11 14.23
CA THR A 49 26.16 -10.55 12.92
C THR A 49 26.13 -11.62 11.83
N ALA A 50 26.70 -12.81 12.08
CA ALA A 50 26.79 -13.86 11.08
C ALA A 50 25.42 -14.42 10.67
N GLN A 51 24.43 -14.44 11.58
CA GLN A 51 23.03 -14.74 11.25
C GLN A 51 22.24 -13.49 10.80
N GLU A 52 22.69 -12.29 11.17
CA GLU A 52 22.00 -11.02 10.87
C GLU A 52 22.27 -10.49 9.45
N LYS A 53 23.40 -10.83 8.81
CA LYS A 53 23.72 -10.33 7.45
C LYS A 53 22.71 -10.80 6.40
N SER A 54 22.26 -12.05 6.47
CA SER A 54 21.25 -12.58 5.54
C SER A 54 19.86 -12.02 5.84
N GLY A 55 19.49 -11.91 7.12
CA GLY A 55 18.21 -11.33 7.55
C GLY A 55 18.06 -9.85 7.22
N THR A 56 19.14 -9.08 7.37
CA THR A 56 19.15 -7.63 7.09
C THR A 56 18.94 -7.35 5.61
N TRP A 57 19.63 -8.06 4.71
CA TRP A 57 19.42 -7.89 3.27
C TRP A 57 18.05 -8.36 2.82
N LEU A 58 17.53 -9.44 3.41
CA LEU A 58 16.17 -9.90 3.13
C LEU A 58 15.13 -8.86 3.58
N ALA A 59 15.28 -8.30 4.79
CA ALA A 59 14.40 -7.25 5.30
C ALA A 59 14.46 -5.99 4.40
N LEU A 60 15.65 -5.55 4.01
CA LEU A 60 15.84 -4.41 3.11
C LEU A 60 15.23 -4.66 1.72
N ALA A 61 15.51 -5.81 1.12
CA ALA A 61 14.93 -6.17 -0.18
C ALA A 61 13.40 -6.23 -0.12
N SER A 62 12.85 -6.80 0.96
CA SER A 62 11.40 -6.88 1.15
C SER A 62 10.75 -5.50 1.32
N LEU A 63 11.41 -4.58 2.04
CA LEU A 63 10.95 -3.21 2.22
C LEU A 63 10.97 -2.44 0.89
N ILE A 64 12.06 -2.55 0.12
CA ILE A 64 12.17 -1.91 -1.20
C ILE A 64 11.09 -2.42 -2.13
N PHE A 65 10.89 -3.73 -2.18
CA PHE A 65 9.84 -4.35 -2.98
C PHE A 65 8.44 -3.88 -2.56
N TYR A 66 8.17 -3.83 -1.26
CA TYR A 66 6.92 -3.31 -0.72
C TYR A 66 6.67 -1.86 -1.14
N VAL A 67 7.67 -0.97 -1.01
CA VAL A 67 7.56 0.43 -1.40
C VAL A 67 7.36 0.58 -2.92
N ALA A 68 8.04 -0.22 -3.74
CA ALA A 68 7.87 -0.21 -5.18
C ALA A 68 6.45 -0.62 -5.59
N MET A 69 5.91 -1.69 -5.02
CA MET A 69 4.54 -2.14 -5.27
C MET A 69 3.51 -1.11 -4.77
N TYR A 70 3.76 -0.50 -3.62
CA TYR A 70 2.93 0.59 -3.10
C TYR A 70 2.90 1.78 -4.07
N ALA A 71 4.05 2.19 -4.60
CA ALA A 71 4.15 3.32 -5.53
C ALA A 71 3.38 3.07 -6.84
N VAL A 72 3.45 1.87 -7.40
CA VAL A 72 2.73 1.53 -8.65
C VAL A 72 1.23 1.33 -8.40
N GLY A 73 0.88 0.72 -7.26
CA GLY A 73 -0.50 0.37 -6.93
C GLY A 73 -1.19 1.40 -6.06
N LEU A 74 -1.28 1.09 -4.76
CA LEU A 74 -2.09 1.80 -3.76
C LEU A 74 -1.71 3.28 -3.58
N GLY A 75 -0.50 3.68 -3.93
CA GLY A 75 -0.02 5.05 -3.83
C GLY A 75 -0.64 6.01 -4.85
N ASN A 76 -0.93 5.53 -6.06
CA ASN A 76 -1.44 6.37 -7.16
C ASN A 76 -2.84 5.97 -7.64
N LEU A 77 -3.21 4.69 -7.58
CA LEU A 77 -4.50 4.19 -8.08
C LEU A 77 -5.72 4.86 -7.43
N PRO A 78 -5.82 5.02 -6.10
CA PRO A 78 -7.03 5.59 -5.48
C PRO A 78 -7.27 7.04 -5.93
N TRP A 79 -6.21 7.83 -6.06
CA TRP A 79 -6.28 9.22 -6.50
C TRP A 79 -6.67 9.32 -7.98
N LEU A 80 -6.16 8.42 -8.80
CA LEU A 80 -6.50 8.34 -10.21
C LEU A 80 -7.97 7.94 -10.40
N ILE A 81 -8.41 6.85 -9.77
CA ILE A 81 -9.77 6.34 -9.86
C ILE A 81 -10.78 7.38 -9.34
N GLN A 82 -10.45 8.08 -8.25
CA GLN A 82 -11.25 9.19 -7.73
C GLN A 82 -11.48 10.30 -8.78
N SER A 83 -10.51 10.55 -9.66
CA SER A 83 -10.66 11.52 -10.74
C SER A 83 -11.52 10.99 -11.91
N GLU A 84 -11.51 9.67 -12.15
CA GLU A 84 -12.27 9.01 -13.22
C GLU A 84 -13.74 8.75 -12.85
N ILE A 85 -14.04 8.41 -11.59
CA ILE A 85 -15.40 8.05 -11.15
C ILE A 85 -16.27 9.30 -10.93
N PHE A 86 -15.70 10.39 -10.41
CA PHE A 86 -16.49 11.56 -10.06
C PHE A 86 -16.64 12.56 -11.22
N GLY A 87 -17.87 12.76 -11.67
CA GLY A 87 -18.24 13.79 -12.66
C GLY A 87 -18.05 15.22 -12.16
N GLN A 88 -17.91 16.17 -13.10
CA GLN A 88 -17.46 17.54 -12.83
C GLN A 88 -18.26 18.30 -11.75
N GLY A 89 -19.56 18.04 -11.61
CA GLY A 89 -20.42 18.74 -10.65
C GLY A 89 -20.23 18.35 -9.18
N ILE A 90 -19.81 17.11 -8.89
CA ILE A 90 -19.67 16.59 -7.51
C ILE A 90 -18.23 16.26 -7.11
N ARG A 91 -17.30 16.29 -8.06
CA ARG A 91 -15.90 15.87 -7.89
C ARG A 91 -15.22 16.50 -6.68
N SER A 92 -15.43 17.80 -6.45
CA SER A 92 -14.83 18.49 -5.30
C SER A 92 -15.37 17.96 -3.97
N LYS A 93 -16.69 17.88 -3.80
CA LYS A 93 -17.31 17.40 -2.54
C LYS A 93 -16.98 15.94 -2.25
N ALA A 94 -17.15 15.07 -3.25
CA ALA A 94 -16.86 13.65 -3.12
C ALA A 94 -15.37 13.41 -2.86
N GLY A 95 -14.51 14.18 -3.54
CA GLY A 95 -13.07 14.10 -3.35
C GLY A 95 -12.60 14.56 -1.98
N SER A 96 -13.18 15.62 -1.40
CA SER A 96 -12.87 16.06 -0.04
C SER A 96 -13.25 15.01 1.00
N ILE A 97 -14.40 14.34 0.86
CA ILE A 97 -14.83 13.28 1.76
C ILE A 97 -13.86 12.09 1.68
N ALA A 98 -13.52 11.65 0.47
CA ALA A 98 -12.58 10.55 0.27
C ALA A 98 -11.20 10.85 0.89
N THR A 99 -10.67 12.06 0.65
CA THR A 99 -9.41 12.51 1.25
C THR A 99 -9.50 12.57 2.77
N ALA A 100 -10.59 13.11 3.33
CA ALA A 100 -10.80 13.16 4.78
C ALA A 100 -10.79 11.75 5.39
N THR A 101 -11.52 10.79 4.81
CA THR A 101 -11.52 9.39 5.27
C THR A 101 -10.14 8.76 5.19
N ASN A 102 -9.36 9.05 4.14
CA ASN A 102 -7.98 8.57 4.02
C ASN A 102 -7.09 9.09 5.16
N TRP A 103 -7.12 10.40 5.43
CA TRP A 103 -6.32 10.99 6.52
C TRP A 103 -6.78 10.54 7.90
N THR A 104 -8.09 10.39 8.12
CA THR A 104 -8.62 9.83 9.38
C THR A 104 -8.15 8.40 9.58
N SER A 105 -8.16 7.58 8.53
CA SER A 105 -7.67 6.20 8.61
C SER A 105 -6.17 6.16 8.93
N ASN A 106 -5.37 7.01 8.28
CA ASN A 106 -3.94 7.16 8.59
C ASN A 106 -3.71 7.57 10.05
N PHE A 107 -4.52 8.48 10.59
CA PHE A 107 -4.44 8.89 11.99
C PHE A 107 -4.74 7.72 12.94
N ILE A 108 -5.80 6.96 12.67
CA ILE A 108 -6.17 5.78 13.48
C ILE A 108 -5.03 4.76 13.50
N VAL A 109 -4.47 4.43 12.33
CA VAL A 109 -3.34 3.49 12.22
C VAL A 109 -2.14 4.01 13.01
N SER A 110 -1.81 5.30 12.88
CA SER A 110 -0.66 5.90 13.56
C SER A 110 -0.78 5.81 15.09
N VAL A 111 -1.96 6.09 15.64
CA VAL A 111 -2.20 6.02 17.10
C VAL A 111 -2.22 4.57 17.60
N THR A 112 -2.82 3.66 16.84
CA THR A 112 -3.01 2.27 17.28
C THR A 112 -1.78 1.39 17.07
N PHE A 113 -0.91 1.71 16.11
CA PHE A 113 0.26 0.89 15.76
C PHE A 113 1.23 0.72 16.93
N LEU A 114 1.62 1.81 17.60
CA LEU A 114 2.57 1.73 18.72
C LEU A 114 1.97 0.96 19.90
N THR A 115 0.69 1.21 20.22
CA THR A 115 0.00 0.49 21.29
C THR A 115 -0.11 -1.01 20.98
N MET A 116 -0.46 -1.40 19.75
CA MET A 116 -0.56 -2.81 19.36
C MET A 116 0.79 -3.53 19.40
N THR A 117 1.86 -2.89 18.93
CA THR A 117 3.18 -3.52 18.91
C THR A 117 3.70 -3.82 20.32
N LEU A 118 3.32 -3.02 21.32
CA LEU A 118 3.62 -3.25 22.74
C LEU A 118 2.80 -4.38 23.36
N HIS A 119 1.53 -4.56 22.96
CA HIS A 119 0.65 -5.56 23.55
C HIS A 119 0.71 -6.95 22.89
N ILE A 120 0.92 -7.03 21.57
CA ILE A 120 0.84 -8.29 20.81
C ILE A 120 2.17 -8.80 20.26
N THR A 121 3.20 -7.94 20.19
CA THR A 121 4.45 -8.06 19.40
C THR A 121 4.38 -7.44 18.00
N ALA A 122 5.54 -7.02 17.49
CA ALA A 122 5.67 -6.42 16.16
C ALA A 122 5.17 -7.36 15.04
N SER A 123 5.54 -8.64 15.08
CA SER A 123 5.18 -9.60 14.04
C SER A 123 3.66 -9.79 13.94
N GLY A 124 2.96 -9.96 15.07
CA GLY A 124 1.51 -10.11 15.07
C GLY A 124 0.77 -8.87 14.57
N THR A 125 1.29 -7.68 14.88
CA THR A 125 0.72 -6.41 14.42
C THR A 125 0.83 -6.27 12.89
N PHE A 126 1.98 -6.62 12.29
CA PHE A 126 2.15 -6.60 10.83
C PHE A 126 1.20 -7.56 10.10
N TRP A 127 1.01 -8.78 10.62
CA TRP A 127 0.08 -9.74 10.04
C TRP A 127 -1.37 -9.28 10.10
N LEU A 128 -1.78 -8.64 11.20
CA LEU A 128 -3.12 -8.07 11.34
C LEU A 128 -3.38 -6.99 10.29
N TYR A 129 -2.45 -6.04 10.14
CA TYR A 129 -2.58 -4.99 9.12
C TYR A 129 -2.53 -5.55 7.69
N ALA A 130 -1.68 -6.54 7.43
CA ALA A 130 -1.64 -7.22 6.14
C ALA A 130 -2.98 -7.91 5.82
N GLY A 131 -3.63 -8.53 6.82
CA GLY A 131 -4.96 -9.12 6.68
C GLY A 131 -6.04 -8.09 6.35
N ILE A 132 -6.05 -6.95 7.04
CA ILE A 132 -6.99 -5.85 6.74
C ILE A 132 -6.79 -5.33 5.31
N MET A 133 -5.54 -5.17 4.88
CA MET A 133 -5.22 -4.75 3.51
C MET A 133 -5.67 -5.78 2.47
N LEU A 134 -5.52 -7.07 2.75
CA LEU A 134 -6.00 -8.14 1.85
C LEU A 134 -7.52 -8.14 1.73
N LEU A 135 -8.25 -7.96 2.83
CA LEU A 135 -9.71 -7.82 2.80
C LEU A 135 -10.15 -6.59 2.00
N GLY A 136 -9.45 -5.46 2.17
CA GLY A 136 -9.67 -4.26 1.37
C GLY A 136 -9.41 -4.49 -0.12
N LEU A 137 -8.33 -5.21 -0.46
CA LEU A 137 -8.01 -5.57 -1.83
C LEU A 137 -9.09 -6.47 -2.45
N LEU A 138 -9.58 -7.48 -1.71
CA LEU A 138 -10.67 -8.34 -2.16
C LEU A 138 -11.96 -7.53 -2.38
N PHE A 139 -12.28 -6.63 -1.45
CA PHE A 139 -13.43 -5.74 -1.60
C PHE A 139 -13.34 -4.90 -2.88
N VAL A 140 -12.19 -4.27 -3.14
CA VAL A 140 -11.96 -3.50 -4.36
C VAL A 140 -12.08 -4.40 -5.60
N PHE A 141 -11.46 -5.58 -5.57
CA PHE A 141 -11.48 -6.52 -6.69
C PHE A 141 -12.89 -6.98 -7.07
N PHE A 142 -13.79 -7.20 -6.09
CA PHE A 142 -15.16 -7.63 -6.36
C PHE A 142 -16.13 -6.48 -6.64
N MET A 143 -15.90 -5.30 -6.06
CA MET A 143 -16.90 -4.23 -6.02
C MET A 143 -16.57 -3.03 -6.93
N VAL A 144 -15.32 -2.88 -7.37
CA VAL A 144 -14.90 -1.82 -8.29
C VAL A 144 -14.80 -2.38 -9.72
N PRO A 145 -15.48 -1.78 -10.71
CA PRO A 145 -15.44 -2.23 -12.09
C PRO A 145 -14.21 -1.63 -12.77
N GLU A 146 -13.76 -2.26 -13.84
CA GLU A 146 -12.70 -1.68 -14.65
C GLU A 146 -13.23 -0.41 -15.35
N THR A 147 -12.75 0.77 -14.93
CA THR A 147 -13.12 2.07 -15.54
C THR A 147 -12.27 2.41 -16.77
N LYS A 148 -11.24 1.61 -17.09
CA LYS A 148 -10.30 1.88 -18.18
C LYS A 148 -10.99 1.93 -19.54
N GLY A 149 -10.81 3.04 -20.24
CA GLY A 149 -11.22 3.23 -21.63
C GLY A 149 -12.67 3.67 -21.83
N LEU A 150 -13.39 4.00 -20.75
CA LEU A 150 -14.73 4.57 -20.82
C LEU A 150 -14.69 6.11 -20.77
N LYS A 151 -15.55 6.77 -21.54
CA LYS A 151 -15.75 8.22 -21.43
C LYS A 151 -16.41 8.54 -20.09
N LEU A 152 -16.11 9.70 -19.52
CA LEU A 152 -16.65 10.15 -18.22
C LEU A 152 -18.19 10.11 -18.18
N GLU A 153 -18.86 10.39 -19.32
CA GLU A 153 -20.31 10.31 -19.40
C GLU A 153 -20.87 8.88 -19.34
N ASP A 154 -20.13 7.89 -19.87
CA ASP A 154 -20.54 6.48 -19.86
C ASP A 154 -20.24 5.81 -18.51
N VAL A 155 -19.19 6.25 -17.80
CA VAL A 155 -18.94 5.87 -16.40
C VAL A 155 -20.11 6.33 -15.52
N GLN A 156 -20.65 7.53 -15.72
CA GLN A 156 -21.83 7.97 -14.95
C GLN A 156 -23.07 7.11 -15.23
N LYS A 157 -23.25 6.59 -16.45
CA LYS A 157 -24.39 5.70 -16.77
C LYS A 157 -24.32 4.35 -16.06
N LEU A 158 -23.11 3.81 -15.82
CA LEU A 158 -22.88 2.60 -15.01
C LEU A 158 -23.35 2.74 -13.56
N PHE A 159 -23.38 3.96 -13.02
CA PHE A 159 -23.85 4.25 -11.67
C PHE A 159 -25.32 4.73 -11.63
N VAL A 160 -25.97 4.93 -12.78
CA VAL A 160 -27.32 5.51 -12.90
C VAL A 160 -28.39 4.49 -13.37
N GLY A 161 -28.03 3.25 -13.77
CA GLY A 161 -28.96 2.30 -14.43
C GLY A 161 -29.45 1.07 -13.65
N ASN A 162 -30.76 1.03 -13.38
CA ASN A 162 -31.70 -0.11 -13.35
C ASN A 162 -31.25 -1.47 -12.79
N GLY A 163 -31.26 -1.67 -11.46
CA GLY A 163 -31.54 -2.96 -10.77
C GLY A 163 -30.78 -4.24 -11.15
N LEU A 164 -29.88 -4.19 -12.12
CA LEU A 164 -29.13 -5.31 -12.68
C LEU A 164 -27.78 -5.42 -11.96
N PRO A 165 -27.28 -6.64 -11.72
CA PRO A 165 -26.01 -6.84 -11.06
C PRO A 165 -24.87 -6.14 -11.82
N TYR A 166 -24.03 -5.43 -11.07
CA TYR A 166 -22.98 -4.50 -11.52
C TYR A 166 -22.07 -5.03 -12.65
N ARG A 167 -21.78 -6.34 -12.63
CA ARG A 167 -20.95 -7.04 -13.61
C ARG A 167 -21.64 -7.16 -14.99
N ALA A 168 -22.96 -7.26 -15.02
CA ALA A 168 -23.75 -7.29 -16.25
C ALA A 168 -23.80 -5.89 -16.90
N GLN A 169 -23.78 -4.82 -16.12
CA GLN A 169 -23.73 -3.44 -16.63
C GLN A 169 -22.36 -3.11 -17.23
N ALA A 170 -21.27 -3.54 -16.58
CA ALA A 170 -19.91 -3.39 -17.13
C ALA A 170 -19.70 -4.18 -18.44
N ALA A 171 -20.36 -5.33 -18.59
CA ALA A 171 -20.36 -6.11 -19.82
C ALA A 171 -21.27 -5.53 -20.93
N ALA A 172 -22.37 -4.86 -20.53
CA ALA A 172 -23.32 -4.22 -21.44
C ALA A 172 -22.93 -2.77 -21.82
N ALA A 173 -21.94 -2.18 -21.14
CA ALA A 173 -21.45 -0.85 -21.46
C ALA A 173 -20.84 -0.84 -22.87
N PRO A 174 -21.34 0.00 -23.79
CA PRO A 174 -20.85 0.03 -25.16
C PRO A 174 -19.38 0.49 -25.16
N LYS A 175 -18.46 -0.40 -25.57
CA LYS A 175 -17.06 -0.05 -25.83
C LYS A 175 -16.97 0.75 -27.13
N ASN A 176 -17.04 2.07 -26.95
CA ASN A 176 -16.83 3.14 -27.90
C ASN A 176 -17.63 3.12 -29.23
N SER A 177 -18.35 4.23 -29.35
CA SER A 177 -19.06 4.83 -30.46
C SER A 177 -18.15 5.32 -31.62
N ASP A 178 -17.05 4.61 -31.91
CA ASP A 178 -16.21 4.92 -33.07
C ASP A 178 -16.79 4.36 -34.38
N ASP A 179 -17.65 3.33 -34.30
CA ASP A 179 -18.34 2.76 -35.46
C ASP A 179 -19.32 3.75 -36.12
N SER A 180 -19.92 4.65 -35.31
CA SER A 180 -20.88 5.65 -35.82
C SER A 180 -20.22 6.74 -36.66
N ARG A 181 -18.94 7.06 -36.38
CA ARG A 181 -18.18 8.08 -37.10
C ARG A 181 -17.55 7.51 -38.38
N SER A 182 -17.12 6.25 -38.35
CA SER A 182 -16.67 5.52 -39.55
C SER A 182 -17.79 5.34 -40.57
N ASN A 183 -18.97 4.88 -40.13
CA ASN A 183 -20.14 4.74 -41.00
C ASN A 183 -20.62 6.07 -41.58
N SER A 184 -20.54 7.17 -40.81
CA SER A 184 -20.93 8.50 -41.30
C SER A 184 -19.93 9.06 -42.32
N SER A 185 -18.64 8.75 -42.20
CA SER A 185 -17.64 9.10 -43.23
C SER A 185 -17.75 8.23 -44.47
N GLU A 186 -18.03 6.92 -44.35
CA GLU A 186 -18.25 6.03 -45.50
C GLU A 186 -19.57 6.35 -46.23
N LEU A 187 -20.66 6.67 -45.52
CA LEU A 187 -21.89 7.16 -46.16
C LEU A 187 -21.66 8.50 -46.87
N ALA A 188 -20.91 9.42 -46.27
CA ALA A 188 -20.61 10.71 -46.89
C ALA A 188 -19.72 10.56 -48.13
N SER A 189 -18.75 9.65 -48.11
CA SER A 189 -17.91 9.33 -49.27
C SER A 189 -18.72 8.65 -50.39
N GLY A 190 -19.59 7.68 -50.06
CA GLY A 190 -20.44 7.01 -51.05
C GLY A 190 -21.46 7.95 -51.73
N LEU A 191 -22.03 8.89 -50.98
CA LEU A 191 -22.94 9.91 -51.53
C LEU A 191 -22.23 10.92 -52.45
N LEU A 192 -20.94 11.20 -52.21
CA LEU A 192 -20.16 12.07 -53.10
C LEU A 192 -19.78 11.35 -54.41
N GLU A 193 -19.55 10.04 -54.36
CA GLU A 193 -19.22 9.23 -55.54
C GLU A 193 -20.44 9.05 -56.47
N GLU A 194 -21.63 8.75 -55.93
CA GLU A 194 -22.88 8.67 -56.73
C GLU A 194 -23.25 10.00 -57.40
N THR A 195 -23.00 11.14 -56.75
CA THR A 195 -23.28 12.46 -57.37
C THR A 195 -22.32 12.83 -58.50
N SER A 196 -21.13 12.23 -58.55
CA SER A 196 -20.15 12.45 -59.61
C SER A 196 -20.45 11.63 -60.88
N GLU A 197 -21.03 10.43 -60.73
CA GLU A 197 -21.38 9.57 -61.86
C GLU A 197 -22.68 9.99 -62.56
N ALA A 198 -23.60 10.67 -61.84
CA ALA A 198 -24.87 11.16 -62.40
C ALA A 198 -24.72 12.40 -63.31
N HIS A 199 -23.52 12.97 -63.43
CA HIS A 199 -23.29 14.25 -64.13
C HIS A 199 -22.33 14.16 -65.33
N SER A 200 -21.93 12.95 -65.73
CA SER A 200 -21.17 12.65 -66.97
C SER A 200 -22.02 11.90 -67.99
#